data_AF-A0A2D5GBE0-F1
#
_entry.id   AF-A0A2D5GBE0-F1
#
_cell.length_a   1.000
_cell.length_b   1.000
_cell.length_c   1.000
_cell.angle_alpha   90.00
_cell.angle_beta   90.00
_cell.angle_gamma   90.00
#
_symmetry.space_group_name_H-M   'P 1'
#
loop_
_entity.id
_entity.type
_entity.pdbx_description
1 polymer ?
#
loop_
_entity_poly.entity_id
_entity_poly.type
_entity_poly.pdbx_seq_one_letter_code
_entity_poly.pdbx_strand_id
1 'polypeptide(L)'
;MEACLSDTAPEDEIRVVVASLCYGIESYRLFAHDWEYVAKDLTKNFPEIVLDRVLTDDDSTELLTWYLFHDQTFGGCNPLNLVDKDRLLAWCNNDQEKIQKVASILSPYTSVDRDSGPLGEAKEVILSDQIKAFLHEANDKVQIIETIFSNTQPRGWSGSLSKILKIRAKALQELLMHPDTEIREFVQQKLLLLESVIEQEREREAAENMRNEQRFE
;
A
#
# COMPACT_ATOMS: atom_id res chain seq x y z
N MET A 1 12.53 20.54 -3.43
CA MET A 1 13.96 20.39 -3.74
C MET A 1 14.06 19.06 -4.45
N GLU A 2 14.22 19.04 -5.77
CA GLU A 2 14.40 17.78 -6.52
C GLU A 2 15.70 17.14 -6.01
N ALA A 3 15.62 15.96 -5.41
CA ALA A 3 16.81 15.21 -5.04
C ALA A 3 17.48 14.74 -6.34
N CYS A 4 18.74 15.10 -6.56
CA CYS A 4 19.52 14.73 -7.74
C CYS A 4 19.89 13.23 -7.74
N LEU A 5 18.90 12.35 -7.78
CA LEU A 5 19.08 10.89 -7.89
C LEU A 5 18.58 10.45 -9.26
N SER A 6 19.33 10.82 -10.30
CA SER A 6 19.07 10.33 -11.67
C SER A 6 19.29 8.82 -11.73
N ASP A 7 18.52 8.14 -12.58
CA ASP A 7 18.64 6.71 -12.90
C ASP A 7 20.03 6.27 -13.40
N THR A 8 20.90 7.22 -13.76
CA THR A 8 22.29 6.96 -14.18
C THR A 8 23.33 6.99 -13.06
N ALA A 9 22.93 7.16 -11.79
CA ALA A 9 23.87 7.20 -10.67
C ALA A 9 24.60 5.85 -10.47
N PRO A 10 25.88 5.83 -10.04
CA PRO A 10 26.61 4.59 -9.79
C PRO A 10 25.93 3.74 -8.69
N GLU A 11 25.72 2.45 -8.95
CA GLU A 11 25.01 1.57 -8.00
C GLU A 11 25.64 1.54 -6.60
N ASP A 12 26.97 1.55 -6.51
CA ASP A 12 27.69 1.53 -5.23
C ASP A 12 27.39 2.77 -4.38
N GLU A 13 27.25 3.94 -5.01
CA GLU A 13 26.88 5.17 -4.32
C GLU A 13 25.43 5.10 -3.84
N ILE A 14 24.53 4.57 -4.68
CA ILE A 14 23.13 4.39 -4.30
C ILE A 14 22.98 3.40 -3.14
N ARG A 15 23.76 2.31 -3.12
CA ARG A 15 23.78 1.36 -1.98
C ARG A 15 24.19 2.05 -0.68
N VAL A 16 25.17 2.95 -0.72
CA VAL A 16 25.58 3.74 0.45
C VAL A 16 24.47 4.69 0.91
N VAL A 17 23.78 5.35 -0.02
CA VAL A 17 22.66 6.25 0.31
C VAL A 17 21.48 5.47 0.91
N VAL A 18 21.08 4.34 0.30
CA VAL A 18 20.02 3.48 0.81
C VAL A 18 20.35 2.94 2.21
N ALA A 19 21.59 2.46 2.42
CA ALA A 19 22.02 2.00 3.74
C ALA A 19 21.99 3.13 4.79
N SER A 20 22.42 4.34 4.43
CA SER A 20 22.40 5.49 5.34
C SER A 20 20.98 5.93 5.69
N LEU A 21 20.07 5.89 4.72
CA LEU A 21 18.65 6.16 4.93
C LEU A 21 18.03 5.14 5.89
N CYS A 22 18.19 3.83 5.61
CA CYS A 22 17.65 2.77 6.46
C CYS A 22 18.19 2.87 7.89
N TYR A 23 19.50 3.07 8.04
CA TYR A 23 20.12 3.27 9.36
C TYR A 23 19.58 4.51 10.08
N GLY A 24 19.34 5.61 9.36
CA GLY A 24 18.76 6.82 9.92
C GLY A 24 17.33 6.64 10.42
N ILE A 25 16.53 5.83 9.72
CA ILE A 25 15.18 5.43 10.13
C ILE A 25 15.24 4.51 11.35
N GLU A 26 16.05 3.45 11.31
CA GLU A 26 16.23 2.48 12.39
C GLU A 26 16.71 3.13 13.70
N SER A 27 17.59 4.13 13.58
CA SER A 27 18.12 4.87 14.73
C SER A 27 17.21 6.02 15.20
N TYR A 28 16.03 6.19 14.60
CA TYR A 28 15.09 7.29 14.87
C TYR A 28 15.73 8.69 14.75
N ARG A 29 16.73 8.84 13.88
CA ARG A 29 17.47 10.09 13.69
C ARG A 29 16.95 10.94 12.55
N LEU A 30 16.05 10.40 11.73
CA LEU A 30 15.45 11.09 10.59
C LEU A 30 13.94 11.23 10.79
N PHE A 31 13.42 12.45 10.67
CA PHE A 31 11.97 12.67 10.66
C PHE A 31 11.40 12.39 9.28
N ALA A 32 10.15 11.92 9.19
CA ALA A 32 9.51 11.53 7.92
C ALA A 32 9.66 12.59 6.80
N HIS A 33 9.49 13.86 7.13
CA HIS A 33 9.61 14.97 6.17
C HIS A 33 11.03 15.18 5.63
N ASP A 34 12.07 14.71 6.33
CA ASP A 34 13.46 14.83 5.90
C ASP A 34 13.80 13.82 4.79
N TRP A 35 13.09 12.70 4.73
CA TRP A 35 13.44 11.59 3.85
C TRP A 35 12.33 11.11 2.91
N GLU A 36 11.09 11.58 3.05
CA GLU A 36 9.96 11.13 2.21
C GLU A 36 10.27 11.26 0.70
N TYR A 37 10.80 12.42 0.26
CA TYR A 37 11.11 12.65 -1.15
C TYR A 37 12.27 11.76 -1.62
N VAL A 38 13.29 11.62 -0.79
CA VAL A 38 14.49 10.82 -1.09
C VAL A 38 14.12 9.35 -1.20
N ALA A 39 13.38 8.82 -0.24
CA ALA A 39 12.93 7.43 -0.25
C ALA A 39 12.00 7.11 -1.43
N LYS A 40 11.12 8.05 -1.79
CA LYS A 40 10.27 7.93 -2.99
C LYS A 40 11.11 7.85 -4.26
N ASP A 41 12.06 8.76 -4.45
CA ASP A 41 12.90 8.79 -5.65
C ASP A 41 13.83 7.58 -5.73
N LEU A 42 14.42 7.15 -4.60
CA LEU A 42 15.23 5.94 -4.51
C LEU A 42 14.42 4.69 -4.87
N THR A 43 13.23 4.54 -4.30
CA THR A 43 12.37 3.38 -4.58
C THR A 43 11.92 3.34 -6.02
N LYS A 44 11.61 4.51 -6.61
CA LYS A 44 11.19 4.59 -8.01
C LYS A 44 12.33 4.27 -8.99
N ASN A 45 13.51 4.81 -8.74
CA ASN A 45 14.63 4.73 -9.68
C ASN A 45 15.47 3.45 -9.47
N PHE A 46 15.64 3.03 -8.21
CA PHE A 46 16.47 1.91 -7.79
C PHE A 46 15.73 0.90 -6.86
N PRO A 47 14.53 0.41 -7.25
CA PRO A 47 13.74 -0.53 -6.47
C PRO A 47 14.51 -1.79 -6.06
N GLU A 48 15.37 -2.34 -6.92
CA GLU A 48 16.12 -3.56 -6.59
C GLU A 48 17.04 -3.35 -5.39
N ILE A 49 17.77 -2.23 -5.36
CA ILE A 49 18.69 -1.89 -4.26
C ILE A 49 17.90 -1.65 -2.96
N VAL A 50 16.77 -0.97 -3.06
CA VAL A 50 15.90 -0.72 -1.90
C VAL A 50 15.30 -2.02 -1.37
N LEU A 51 14.73 -2.86 -2.24
CA LEU A 51 14.13 -4.14 -1.86
C LEU A 51 15.17 -5.10 -1.27
N ASP A 52 16.38 -5.16 -1.84
CA ASP A 52 17.48 -5.95 -1.30
C ASP A 52 17.79 -5.53 0.15
N ARG A 53 17.87 -4.22 0.43
CA ARG A 53 18.15 -3.73 1.80
C ARG A 53 16.98 -3.94 2.76
N VAL A 54 15.75 -3.75 2.30
CA VAL A 54 14.57 -3.71 3.19
C VAL A 54 14.01 -5.11 3.46
N LEU A 55 14.11 -6.04 2.51
CA LEU A 55 13.45 -7.35 2.59
C LEU A 55 14.38 -8.54 2.80
N THR A 56 15.70 -8.33 2.77
CA THR A 56 16.70 -9.40 2.95
C THR A 56 17.31 -9.41 4.36
N ASP A 57 17.13 -8.33 5.13
CA ASP A 57 17.68 -8.16 6.49
C ASP A 57 16.58 -8.33 7.55
N ASP A 58 16.60 -9.43 8.31
CA ASP A 58 15.46 -9.89 9.10
C ASP A 58 15.16 -9.02 10.34
N ASP A 59 16.18 -8.49 11.00
CA ASP A 59 16.06 -7.76 12.26
C ASP A 59 15.28 -6.44 12.14
N SER A 60 15.27 -5.83 10.95
CA SER A 60 14.71 -4.49 10.70
C SER A 60 13.59 -4.45 9.65
N THR A 61 13.26 -5.59 9.02
CA THR A 61 12.31 -5.65 7.90
C THR A 61 10.95 -5.03 8.24
N GLU A 62 10.34 -5.37 9.38
CA GLU A 62 9.01 -4.86 9.74
C GLU A 62 9.00 -3.33 9.93
N LEU A 63 10.04 -2.80 10.59
CA LEU A 63 10.19 -1.36 10.82
C LEU A 63 10.39 -0.61 9.51
N LEU A 64 11.33 -1.07 8.67
CA LEU A 64 11.66 -0.42 7.41
C LEU A 64 10.49 -0.48 6.43
N THR A 65 9.81 -1.62 6.31
CA THR A 65 8.64 -1.74 5.44
C THR A 65 7.51 -0.82 5.88
N TRP A 66 7.28 -0.71 7.19
CA TRP A 66 6.31 0.23 7.75
C TRP A 66 6.65 1.68 7.39
N TYR A 67 7.89 2.13 7.60
CA TYR A 67 8.24 3.51 7.29
C TYR A 67 8.29 3.77 5.78
N LEU A 68 8.91 2.90 4.98
CA LEU A 68 9.20 3.16 3.58
C LEU A 68 8.05 2.87 2.62
N PHE A 69 7.05 2.06 3.00
CA PHE A 69 6.01 1.62 2.07
C PHE A 69 4.59 1.80 2.60
N HIS A 70 4.40 2.38 3.78
CA HIS A 70 3.04 2.65 4.25
C HIS A 70 2.37 3.79 3.46
N ASP A 71 1.09 3.62 3.11
CA ASP A 71 0.31 4.55 2.29
C ASP A 71 0.29 5.99 2.83
N GLN A 72 0.44 6.17 4.14
CA GLN A 72 0.41 7.50 4.76
C GLN A 72 1.76 8.23 4.75
N THR A 73 2.85 7.55 4.42
CA THR A 73 4.19 8.15 4.58
C THR A 73 4.52 9.16 3.48
N PHE A 74 3.98 9.02 2.26
CA PHE A 74 4.33 9.88 1.12
C PHE A 74 3.12 10.59 0.52
N GLY A 75 2.39 11.33 1.35
CA GLY A 75 1.22 12.08 0.88
C GLY A 75 0.11 11.21 0.29
N GLY A 76 0.01 9.94 0.71
CA GLY A 76 -1.04 9.02 0.27
C GLY A 76 -0.64 8.05 -0.84
N CYS A 77 0.63 8.01 -1.28
CA CYS A 77 1.08 7.15 -2.36
C CYS A 77 2.24 6.25 -1.92
N ASN A 78 2.06 4.93 -1.98
CA ASN A 78 3.15 3.99 -1.78
C ASN A 78 4.14 4.07 -2.96
N PRO A 79 5.46 4.26 -2.72
CA PRO A 79 6.41 4.47 -3.79
C PRO A 79 6.64 3.21 -4.65
N LEU A 80 6.38 2.00 -4.14
CA LEU A 80 6.43 0.78 -4.95
C LEU A 80 5.34 0.74 -6.02
N ASN A 81 4.20 1.39 -5.79
CA ASN A 81 3.15 1.53 -6.81
C ASN A 81 3.52 2.49 -7.95
N LEU A 82 4.65 3.22 -7.84
CA LEU A 82 5.21 4.03 -8.92
C LEU A 82 6.22 3.27 -9.77
N VAL A 83 6.65 2.10 -9.31
CA VAL A 83 7.57 1.21 -10.03
C VAL A 83 6.76 0.39 -11.04
N ASP A 84 7.38 0.15 -12.20
CA ASP A 84 6.81 -0.75 -13.19
C ASP A 84 6.61 -2.16 -12.59
N LYS A 85 5.42 -2.73 -12.79
CA LYS A 85 5.04 -4.03 -12.23
C LYS A 85 5.95 -5.16 -12.71
N ASP A 86 6.42 -5.12 -13.96
CA ASP A 86 7.23 -6.17 -14.56
C ASP A 86 8.65 -6.11 -13.99
N ARG A 87 9.14 -4.91 -13.63
CA ARG A 87 10.41 -4.72 -12.91
C ARG A 87 10.36 -5.32 -11.50
N LEU A 88 9.26 -5.11 -10.76
CA LEU A 88 9.08 -5.72 -9.44
C LEU A 88 8.99 -7.25 -9.50
N LEU A 89 8.24 -7.78 -10.47
CA LEU A 89 8.14 -9.23 -10.70
C LEU A 89 9.49 -9.84 -11.13
N ALA A 90 10.26 -9.13 -11.97
CA ALA A 90 11.60 -9.56 -12.38
C ALA A 90 12.54 -9.67 -11.17
N TRP A 91 12.50 -8.73 -10.22
CA TRP A 91 13.27 -8.82 -8.98
C TRP A 91 12.88 -10.04 -8.12
N CYS A 92 11.59 -10.40 -8.12
CA CYS A 92 11.14 -11.61 -7.46
C CYS A 92 11.69 -12.88 -8.12
N ASN A 93 12.01 -12.86 -9.42
CA ASN A 93 12.62 -13.99 -10.14
C ASN A 93 11.86 -15.32 -9.97
N ASN A 94 10.53 -15.26 -10.03
CA ASN A 94 9.61 -16.39 -9.77
C ASN A 94 9.68 -17.01 -8.36
N ASP A 95 10.43 -16.42 -7.44
CA ASP A 95 10.47 -16.80 -6.04
C ASP A 95 9.13 -16.42 -5.37
N GLN A 96 8.37 -17.43 -4.97
CA GLN A 96 7.05 -17.24 -4.39
C GLN A 96 7.10 -16.58 -3.02
N GLU A 97 8.19 -16.74 -2.26
CA GLU A 97 8.36 -16.03 -0.99
C GLU A 97 8.53 -14.52 -1.24
N LYS A 98 9.34 -14.16 -2.25
CA LYS A 98 9.51 -12.76 -2.65
C LYS A 98 8.22 -12.15 -3.18
N ILE A 99 7.46 -12.91 -3.98
CA ILE A 99 6.15 -12.46 -4.50
C ILE A 99 5.22 -12.11 -3.34
N GLN A 100 5.09 -13.00 -2.34
CA GLN A 100 4.25 -12.73 -1.17
C GLN A 100 4.77 -11.55 -0.35
N LYS A 101 6.07 -11.45 -0.11
CA LYS A 101 6.69 -10.34 0.63
C LYS A 101 6.43 -9.00 -0.05
N VAL A 102 6.70 -8.88 -1.35
CA VAL A 102 6.47 -7.63 -2.09
C VAL A 102 4.98 -7.30 -2.15
N ALA A 103 4.10 -8.28 -2.38
CA ALA A 103 2.66 -8.05 -2.35
C ALA A 103 2.18 -7.51 -1.00
N SER A 104 2.75 -7.98 0.10
CA SER A 104 2.37 -7.53 1.47
C SER A 104 2.67 -6.06 1.76
N ILE A 105 3.61 -5.47 1.02
CA ILE A 105 4.05 -4.07 1.18
C ILE A 105 3.59 -3.16 0.04
N LEU A 106 2.88 -3.68 -0.98
CA LEU A 106 2.26 -2.86 -2.02
C LEU A 106 0.98 -2.21 -1.50
N SER A 107 0.65 -1.04 -2.05
CA SER A 107 -0.71 -0.51 -1.92
C SER A 107 -1.64 -1.26 -2.87
N PRO A 108 -2.68 -1.94 -2.37
CA PRO A 108 -3.58 -2.66 -3.25
C PRO A 108 -4.55 -1.74 -3.99
N TYR A 109 -4.74 -0.50 -3.52
CA TYR A 109 -5.66 0.45 -4.13
C TYR A 109 -4.91 1.64 -4.71
N THR A 110 -5.39 2.16 -5.83
CA THR A 110 -4.94 3.46 -6.35
C THR A 110 -6.15 4.32 -6.69
N SER A 111 -5.99 5.64 -6.59
CA SER A 111 -7.06 6.57 -6.98
C SER A 111 -7.21 6.60 -8.49
N VAL A 112 -8.45 6.67 -8.96
CA VAL A 112 -8.74 6.91 -10.39
C VAL A 112 -8.34 8.34 -10.79
N ASP A 113 -8.46 9.27 -9.85
CA ASP A 113 -8.09 10.67 -10.03
C ASP A 113 -6.68 10.91 -9.46
N ARG A 114 -5.68 11.05 -10.33
CA ARG A 114 -4.28 11.22 -9.91
C ARG A 114 -4.02 12.54 -9.17
N ASP A 115 -4.92 13.51 -9.32
CA ASP A 115 -4.84 14.82 -8.64
C ASP A 115 -5.72 14.87 -7.39
N SER A 116 -6.52 13.83 -7.13
CA SER A 116 -7.14 13.67 -5.82
C SER A 116 -6.04 13.45 -4.79
N GLY A 117 -6.17 14.07 -3.63
CA GLY A 117 -5.18 14.03 -2.56
C GLY A 117 -4.94 12.63 -1.98
N PRO A 118 -4.69 12.48 -0.67
CA PRO A 118 -4.40 11.17 -0.10
C PRO A 118 -5.49 10.14 -0.40
N LEU A 119 -5.11 8.86 -0.52
CA LEU A 119 -6.03 7.77 -0.89
C LEU A 119 -7.27 7.64 0.02
N GLY A 120 -7.16 8.06 1.29
CA GLY A 120 -8.29 8.12 2.22
C GLY A 120 -9.38 9.14 1.84
N GLU A 121 -9.06 10.10 0.97
CA GLU A 121 -9.97 11.15 0.50
C GLU A 121 -10.43 10.91 -0.96
N ALA A 122 -9.94 9.84 -1.59
CA ALA A 122 -10.29 9.48 -2.95
C ALA A 122 -11.80 9.23 -3.08
N LYS A 123 -12.41 9.79 -4.14
CA LYS A 123 -13.84 9.58 -4.44
C LYS A 123 -14.09 8.21 -5.06
N GLU A 124 -13.09 7.67 -5.75
CA GLU A 124 -13.12 6.37 -6.39
C GLU A 124 -11.71 5.76 -6.38
N VAL A 125 -11.62 4.46 -6.10
CA VAL A 125 -10.38 3.70 -6.20
C VAL A 125 -10.58 2.47 -7.07
N ILE A 126 -9.47 1.96 -7.61
CA ILE A 126 -9.39 0.67 -8.28
C ILE A 126 -8.27 -0.16 -7.66
N LEU A 127 -8.27 -1.47 -7.91
CA LEU A 127 -7.11 -2.29 -7.58
C LEU A 127 -5.90 -1.84 -8.42
N SER A 128 -4.73 -1.71 -7.79
CA SER A 128 -3.51 -1.27 -8.47
C SER A 128 -3.02 -2.30 -9.50
N ASP A 129 -2.39 -1.84 -10.57
CA ASP A 129 -1.85 -2.74 -11.59
C ASP A 129 -0.77 -3.65 -11.02
N GLN A 130 0.02 -3.16 -10.05
CA GLN A 130 1.01 -3.95 -9.35
C GLN A 130 0.35 -5.11 -8.59
N ILE A 131 -0.64 -4.85 -7.73
CA ILE A 131 -1.23 -5.94 -6.94
C ILE A 131 -1.95 -6.97 -7.81
N LYS A 132 -2.57 -6.55 -8.93
CA LYS A 132 -3.17 -7.46 -9.91
C LYS A 132 -2.13 -8.38 -10.55
N ALA A 133 -0.96 -7.84 -10.90
CA ALA A 133 0.12 -8.61 -11.48
C ALA A 133 0.68 -9.64 -10.47
N PHE A 134 0.88 -9.23 -9.23
CA PHE A 134 1.30 -10.14 -8.16
C PHE A 134 0.25 -11.21 -7.85
N LEU A 135 -1.03 -10.86 -7.86
CA LEU A 135 -2.12 -11.84 -7.73
C LEU A 135 -2.12 -12.86 -8.87
N HIS A 136 -1.83 -12.44 -10.10
CA HIS A 136 -1.74 -13.34 -11.25
C HIS A 136 -0.59 -14.35 -11.10
N GLU A 137 0.60 -13.87 -10.74
CA GLU A 137 1.83 -14.67 -10.66
C GLU A 137 1.93 -15.53 -9.39
N ALA A 138 1.20 -15.20 -8.32
CA ALA A 138 1.24 -15.96 -7.07
C ALA A 138 0.64 -17.37 -7.22
N ASN A 139 1.31 -18.35 -6.64
CA ASN A 139 0.76 -19.69 -6.45
C ASN A 139 -0.35 -19.66 -5.39
N ASP A 140 -0.10 -19.02 -4.25
CA ASP A 140 -1.10 -18.78 -3.21
C ASP A 140 -1.79 -17.43 -3.45
N LYS A 141 -2.81 -17.44 -4.30
CA LYS A 141 -3.60 -16.26 -4.64
C LYS A 141 -4.53 -15.84 -3.49
N VAL A 142 -4.92 -16.78 -2.64
CA VAL A 142 -5.77 -16.52 -1.47
C VAL A 142 -5.03 -15.60 -0.50
N GLN A 143 -3.75 -15.86 -0.23
CA GLN A 143 -2.91 -15.01 0.63
C GLN A 143 -2.79 -13.57 0.11
N ILE A 144 -2.69 -13.37 -1.21
CA ILE A 144 -2.66 -12.03 -1.82
C ILE A 144 -4.01 -11.33 -1.61
N ILE A 145 -5.14 -12.04 -1.74
CA ILE A 145 -6.45 -11.46 -1.49
C ILE A 145 -6.64 -11.13 0.00
N GLU A 146 -6.09 -11.93 0.91
CA GLU A 146 -6.07 -11.57 2.33
C GLU A 146 -5.30 -10.29 2.59
N THR A 147 -4.18 -10.10 1.91
CA THR A 147 -3.39 -8.86 1.95
C THR A 147 -4.19 -7.67 1.41
N ILE A 148 -4.88 -7.82 0.28
CA ILE A 148 -5.77 -6.78 -0.27
C ILE A 148 -6.86 -6.44 0.75
N PHE A 149 -7.48 -7.46 1.34
CA PHE A 149 -8.56 -7.31 2.31
C PHE A 149 -8.08 -6.60 3.58
N SER A 150 -6.95 -7.00 4.16
CA SER A 150 -6.39 -6.38 5.38
C SER A 150 -6.07 -4.89 5.19
N ASN A 151 -5.76 -4.48 3.96
CA ASN A 151 -5.48 -3.09 3.61
C ASN A 151 -6.74 -2.29 3.24
N THR A 152 -7.92 -2.93 3.22
CA THR A 152 -9.20 -2.24 2.96
C THR A 152 -9.50 -1.22 4.04
N GLN A 153 -9.27 -1.57 5.31
CA GLN A 153 -9.39 -0.62 6.40
C GLN A 153 -8.11 0.21 6.49
N PRO A 154 -8.19 1.54 6.30
CA PRO A 154 -7.02 2.40 6.46
C PRO A 154 -6.59 2.41 7.93
N ARG A 155 -5.28 2.47 8.18
CA ARG A 155 -4.73 2.56 9.56
C ARG A 155 -4.88 3.97 10.17
N GLY A 156 -5.27 4.95 9.36
CA GLY A 156 -5.65 6.30 9.76
C GLY A 156 -6.38 6.99 8.60
N TRP A 157 -7.34 7.85 8.93
CA TRP A 157 -8.21 8.47 7.95
C TRP A 157 -8.79 9.79 8.47
N SER A 158 -9.21 10.63 7.53
CA SER A 158 -10.05 11.80 7.76
C SER A 158 -11.46 11.51 7.23
N GLY A 159 -12.48 12.10 7.84
CA GLY A 159 -13.87 11.95 7.39
C GLY A 159 -14.49 10.58 7.70
N SER A 160 -15.33 10.09 6.79
CA SER A 160 -16.16 8.91 6.99
C SER A 160 -15.43 7.62 6.59
N LEU A 161 -15.14 6.77 7.57
CA LEU A 161 -14.61 5.43 7.38
C LEU A 161 -15.59 4.56 6.61
N SER A 162 -16.90 4.62 6.92
CA SER A 162 -17.91 3.82 6.22
C SER A 162 -17.92 4.10 4.71
N LYS A 163 -17.70 5.36 4.32
CA LYS A 163 -17.55 5.77 2.92
C LYS A 163 -16.25 5.23 2.29
N ILE A 164 -15.12 5.33 2.98
CA ILE A 164 -13.82 4.79 2.49
C ILE A 164 -13.93 3.28 2.25
N LEU A 165 -14.45 2.55 3.23
CA LEU A 165 -14.64 1.09 3.14
C LEU A 165 -15.55 0.73 1.97
N LYS A 166 -16.65 1.47 1.76
CA LYS A 166 -17.57 1.24 0.63
C LYS A 166 -16.89 1.44 -0.73
N ILE A 167 -16.07 2.47 -0.87
CA ILE A 167 -15.36 2.75 -2.13
C ILE A 167 -14.32 1.65 -2.41
N ARG A 168 -13.58 1.20 -1.40
CA ARG A 168 -12.63 0.09 -1.55
C ARG A 168 -13.33 -1.26 -1.78
N ALA A 169 -14.47 -1.52 -1.12
CA ALA A 169 -15.31 -2.69 -1.37
C ALA A 169 -15.72 -2.80 -2.84
N LYS A 170 -16.12 -1.68 -3.45
CA LYS A 170 -16.45 -1.61 -4.87
C LYS A 170 -15.26 -1.99 -5.76
N ALA A 171 -14.04 -1.63 -5.39
CA ALA A 171 -12.85 -2.04 -6.12
C ALA A 171 -12.58 -3.55 -6.00
N LEU A 172 -12.76 -4.15 -4.81
CA LEU A 172 -12.62 -5.61 -4.64
C LEU A 172 -13.64 -6.40 -5.49
N GLN A 173 -14.83 -5.86 -5.74
CA GLN A 173 -15.85 -6.54 -6.54
C GLN A 173 -15.39 -6.91 -7.95
N GLU A 174 -14.35 -6.25 -8.49
CA GLU A 174 -13.72 -6.64 -9.76
C GLU A 174 -13.30 -8.12 -9.75
N LEU A 175 -12.82 -8.63 -8.61
CA LEU A 175 -12.33 -10.00 -8.47
C LEU A 175 -13.46 -11.05 -8.45
N LEU A 176 -14.73 -10.64 -8.35
CA LEU A 176 -15.88 -11.55 -8.51
C LEU A 176 -16.00 -12.08 -9.95
N MET A 177 -15.31 -11.47 -10.92
CA MET A 177 -15.26 -11.93 -12.31
C MET A 177 -13.98 -12.69 -12.64
N HIS A 178 -13.15 -13.00 -11.63
CA HIS A 178 -11.89 -13.72 -11.82
C HIS A 178 -12.13 -15.14 -12.39
N PRO A 179 -11.28 -15.66 -13.29
CA PRO A 179 -11.48 -16.99 -13.90
C PRO A 179 -11.45 -18.13 -12.90
N ASP A 180 -10.68 -18.00 -11.83
CA ASP A 180 -10.59 -18.99 -10.75
C ASP A 180 -11.81 -18.91 -9.81
N THR A 181 -12.49 -20.05 -9.63
CA THR A 181 -13.68 -20.16 -8.78
C THR A 181 -13.36 -19.97 -7.30
N GLU A 182 -12.23 -20.49 -6.82
CA GLU A 182 -11.83 -20.36 -5.42
C GLU A 182 -11.65 -18.88 -5.05
N ILE A 183 -11.06 -18.10 -5.97
CA ILE A 183 -10.91 -16.65 -5.82
C ILE A 183 -12.25 -15.94 -5.75
N ARG A 184 -13.19 -16.27 -6.65
CA ARG A 184 -14.52 -15.66 -6.63
C ARG A 184 -15.25 -15.93 -5.31
N GLU A 185 -15.23 -17.18 -4.85
CA GLU A 185 -15.88 -17.59 -3.60
C GLU A 185 -15.24 -16.91 -2.38
N PHE A 186 -13.92 -16.85 -2.33
CA PHE A 186 -13.19 -16.21 -1.24
C PHE A 186 -13.46 -14.69 -1.19
N VAL A 187 -13.42 -14.01 -2.33
CA VAL A 187 -13.74 -12.58 -2.43
C VAL A 187 -15.19 -12.32 -2.01
N GLN A 188 -16.14 -13.17 -2.41
CA GLN A 188 -17.53 -13.06 -2.00
C GLN A 188 -17.68 -13.12 -0.47
N GLN A 189 -16.97 -14.05 0.20
CA GLN A 189 -16.97 -14.13 1.66
C GLN A 189 -16.39 -12.86 2.31
N LYS A 190 -15.27 -12.34 1.79
CA LYS A 190 -14.65 -11.11 2.31
C LYS A 190 -15.54 -9.88 2.11
N LEU A 191 -16.25 -9.78 0.98
CA LEU A 191 -17.20 -8.70 0.73
C LEU A 191 -18.39 -8.73 1.71
N LEU A 192 -18.93 -9.91 2.04
CA LEU A 192 -19.99 -10.03 3.05
C LEU A 192 -19.53 -9.57 4.44
N LEU A 193 -18.29 -9.89 4.83
CA LEU A 193 -17.69 -9.37 6.07
C LEU A 193 -17.59 -7.85 6.03
N LEU A 194 -17.13 -7.30 4.90
CA LEU A 194 -16.95 -5.86 4.74
C LEU A 194 -18.26 -5.09 4.77
N GLU A 195 -19.34 -5.65 4.20
CA GLU A 195 -20.68 -5.06 4.26
C GLU A 195 -21.16 -4.88 5.71
N SER A 196 -20.94 -5.89 6.57
CA SER A 196 -21.27 -5.79 7.99
C SER A 196 -20.48 -4.69 8.69
N VAL A 197 -19.19 -4.53 8.39
CA VAL A 197 -18.33 -3.49 8.97
C VAL A 197 -18.75 -2.10 8.49
N ILE A 198 -19.08 -1.96 7.19
CA ILE A 198 -19.56 -0.70 6.61
C ILE A 198 -20.82 -0.21 7.32
N GLU A 199 -21.79 -1.11 7.54
CA GLU A 199 -23.04 -0.73 8.19
C GLU A 199 -22.82 -0.33 9.66
N GLN A 200 -22.00 -1.08 10.38
CA GLN A 200 -21.64 -0.75 11.77
C GLN A 200 -20.97 0.63 11.88
N GLU A 201 -20.00 0.94 11.02
CA GLU A 201 -19.34 2.25 11.03
C GLU A 201 -20.30 3.36 10.60
N ARG A 202 -21.25 3.09 9.69
CA ARG A 202 -22.28 4.06 9.30
C ARG A 202 -23.18 4.45 10.47
N GLU A 203 -23.66 3.46 11.23
CA GLU A 203 -24.49 3.70 12.43
C GLU A 203 -23.72 4.47 13.50
N ARG A 204 -22.46 4.09 13.72
CA ARG A 204 -21.57 4.76 14.67
C ARG A 204 -21.33 6.23 14.29
N GLU A 205 -20.98 6.50 13.04
CA GLU A 205 -20.75 7.85 12.52
C GLU A 205 -22.02 8.71 12.66
N ALA A 206 -23.20 8.16 12.36
CA ALA A 206 -24.47 8.86 12.53
C ALA A 206 -24.75 9.21 14.00
N ALA A 207 -24.51 8.28 14.93
CA ALA A 207 -24.69 8.53 16.36
C ALA A 207 -23.67 9.54 16.92
N GLU A 208 -22.43 9.55 16.43
CA GLU A 208 -21.42 10.57 16.78
C GLU A 208 -21.82 11.95 16.28
N ASN A 209 -22.31 12.07 15.03
CA ASN A 209 -22.78 13.33 14.47
C ASN A 209 -23.96 13.91 15.27
N MET A 210 -24.97 13.09 15.60
CA MET A 210 -26.11 13.53 16.41
C MET A 210 -25.69 14.02 17.80
N ARG A 211 -24.74 13.33 18.46
CA ARG A 211 -24.21 13.74 19.77
C ARG A 211 -23.45 15.06 19.70
N ASN A 212 -22.73 15.30 18.61
CA ASN A 212 -22.00 16.55 18.43
C ASN A 212 -22.96 17.71 18.20
N GLU A 213 -23.97 17.55 17.34
CA GLU A 213 -25.00 18.57 17.08
C GLU A 213 -25.70 19.02 18.37
N GLN A 214 -26.06 18.08 19.25
CA GLN A 214 -26.70 18.38 20.55
C GLN A 214 -25.81 19.10 21.57
N ARG A 215 -24.49 19.15 21.37
CA ARG A 215 -23.55 19.87 22.26
C ARG A 215 -23.34 21.34 21.87
N PHE A 216 -23.80 21.72 20.68
CA PHE A 216 -23.67 23.08 20.15
C PHE A 216 -24.99 23.87 20.18
N GLU A 217 -26.09 23.26 20.65
CA GLU A 217 -27.33 23.93 21.05
C GLU A 217 -27.33 24.23 22.56
#